data_AF-A0A9K3E386-F1
#
_entry.id   AF-A0A9K3E386-F1
#
_cell.length_a   1.000
_cell.length_b   1.000
_cell.length_c   1.000
_cell.angle_alpha   90.00
_cell.angle_beta   90.00
_cell.angle_gamma   90.00
#
_symmetry.space_group_name_H-M   'P 1'
#
loop_
_entity.id
_entity.type
_entity.pdbx_description
1 polymer ?
#
loop_
_entity_poly.entity_id
_entity_poly.type
_entity_poly.pdbx_seq_one_letter_code
_entity_poly.pdbx_strand_id
1 'polypeptide(L)' 'MIIVEKDNAPRTVKYLKLISGRNILETNRTVDECRSCLCDVPSGVTTMHIVVSQPPQEKG' A
#
# COMPACT_ATOMS: atom_id res chain seq x y z
N MET A 1 -11.68 13.43 6.09
CA MET A 1 -11.97 12.26 6.94
C MET A 1 -12.94 11.38 6.18
N ILE A 2 -12.47 10.33 5.51
CA ILE A 2 -13.36 9.30 4.96
C ILE A 2 -13.73 8.42 6.15
N ILE A 3 -15.00 8.41 6.55
CA ILE A 3 -15.50 7.45 7.54
C ILE A 3 -15.57 6.12 6.79
N VAL A 4 -14.52 5.32 6.92
CA VAL A 4 -14.51 3.95 6.42
C VAL A 4 -15.37 3.16 7.40
N GLU A 5 -16.63 2.91 7.05
CA GLU A 5 -17.42 1.91 7.78
C GLU A 5 -16.59 0.61 7.85
N LYS A 6 -16.59 -0.04 9.02
CA LYS A 6 -15.73 -1.20 9.35
C LYS A 6 -15.80 -2.34 8.32
N ASP A 7 -16.85 -2.38 7.50
CA ASP A 7 -17.07 -3.36 6.43
C ASP A 7 -16.29 -3.07 5.13
N ASN A 8 -15.87 -1.81 4.90
CA ASN A 8 -15.13 -1.38 3.70
C ASN A 8 -13.62 -1.58 3.81
N ALA A 9 -13.16 -2.25 4.86
CA ALA A 9 -11.76 -2.63 4.98
C ALA A 9 -11.39 -3.68 3.92
N PRO A 10 -10.17 -3.62 3.37
CA PRO A 10 -9.68 -4.62 2.42
C PRO A 10 -9.71 -6.02 3.05
N ARG A 11 -10.61 -6.88 2.57
CA ARG A 11 -10.75 -8.26 3.09
C ARG A 11 -9.60 -9.19 2.66
N THR A 12 -8.81 -8.81 1.66
CA THR A 12 -7.66 -9.58 1.18
C THR A 12 -6.52 -8.69 0.70
N VAL A 13 -5.30 -9.15 0.92
CA VAL A 13 -4.04 -8.48 0.55
C VAL A 13 -3.88 -8.32 -0.96
N LYS A 14 -4.55 -9.14 -1.77
CA LYS A 14 -4.49 -9.05 -3.25
C LYS A 14 -4.99 -7.71 -3.78
N TYR A 15 -5.85 -7.04 -3.01
CA TYR A 15 -6.43 -5.75 -3.36
C TYR A 15 -5.64 -4.57 -2.82
N LEU A 16 -4.49 -4.83 -2.20
CA LEU A 16 -3.63 -3.81 -1.63
C LEU A 16 -2.42 -3.57 -2.52
N LYS A 17 -2.15 -2.30 -2.79
CA LYS A 17 -0.90 -1.85 -3.38
C LYS A 17 -0.22 -0.91 -2.40
N LEU A 18 0.98 -1.27 -1.98
CA LEU A 18 1.86 -0.44 -1.15
C LEU A 18 2.63 0.51 -2.07
N ILE A 19 2.69 1.78 -1.69
CA ILE A 19 3.40 2.82 -2.43
C ILE A 19 4.38 3.51 -1.50
N SER A 20 5.66 3.50 -1.88
CA SER A 20 6.71 4.25 -1.21
C SER A 20 7.29 5.28 -2.21
N GLY A 21 7.16 6.57 -1.89
CA GLY A 21 7.54 7.65 -2.80
C GLY A 21 6.79 7.55 -4.15
N ARG A 22 7.53 7.19 -5.21
CA ARG A 22 6.99 7.01 -6.57
C ARG A 22 6.86 5.53 -7.00
N ASN A 23 7.20 4.59 -6.13
CA ASN A 23 7.26 3.18 -6.46
C ASN A 23 6.11 2.41 -5.84
N ILE A 24 5.48 1.53 -6.61
CA ILE A 24 4.58 0.49 -6.10
C ILE A 24 5.46 -0.68 -5.66
N LEU A 25 5.30 -1.13 -4.41
CA LEU A 25 6.09 -2.22 -3.86
C LEU A 25 5.51 -3.58 -4.26
N GLU A 26 6.39 -4.53 -4.58
CA GLU A 26 6.04 -5.90 -4.91
C GLU A 26 6.06 -6.78 -3.65
N THR A 27 5.06 -7.64 -3.47
CA THR A 27 4.88 -8.47 -2.26
C THR A 27 6.05 -9.43 -1.98
N ASN A 28 6.80 -9.82 -3.01
CA ASN A 28 7.92 -10.76 -2.90
C ASN A 28 9.26 -10.09 -2.57
N ARG A 29 9.28 -8.77 -2.38
CA ARG A 29 10.49 -8.04 -1.96
C ARG A 29 10.41 -7.67 -0.49
N THR A 30 11.56 -7.60 0.14
CA THR A 30 11.72 -7.07 1.49
C THR A 30 11.65 -5.55 1.48
N VAL A 31 11.36 -4.96 2.64
CA VAL A 31 11.34 -3.49 2.80
C VAL A 31 12.72 -2.90 2.51
N ASP A 32 13.80 -3.61 2.85
CA ASP A 32 15.17 -3.18 2.64
C ASP A 32 15.50 -3.00 1.15
N GLU A 33 15.09 -3.97 0.32
CA GLU A 33 15.23 -3.92 -1.14
C GLU A 33 14.42 -2.80 -1.80
N CYS A 34 13.41 -2.29 -1.11
CA CYS A 34 12.55 -1.21 -1.57
C CYS A 34 12.95 0.17 -1.02
N ARG A 35 13.94 0.24 -0.13
CA ARG A 35 14.42 1.52 0.42
C ARG A 35 15.01 2.37 -0.69
N SER A 36 14.56 3.62 -0.76
CA SER A 36 15.11 4.59 -1.70
C SER A 36 15.99 5.57 -0.95
N CYS A 37 17.21 5.79 -1.45
CA CYS A 37 18.17 6.74 -0.86
C CYS A 37 17.61 8.17 -0.70
N LEU A 38 16.55 8.52 -1.45
CA LEU A 38 15.93 9.85 -1.41
C LEU A 38 14.83 9.99 -0.35
N CYS A 39 14.23 8.89 0.11
CA CYS A 39 13.04 8.89 0.96
C CYS A 39 13.28 8.24 2.34
N ASP A 40 14.35 7.48 2.49
CA ASP A 40 14.65 6.72 3.70
C ASP A 40 15.82 7.36 4.47
N VAL A 41 15.48 8.19 5.45
CA VAL A 41 16.46 8.74 6.41
C VAL A 41 16.75 7.67 7.47
N PRO A 42 18.03 7.33 7.73
CA PRO A 42 18.38 6.39 8.80
C PRO A 42 17.82 6.88 10.15
N SER A 43 17.14 6.00 10.88
CA SER A 43 16.40 6.31 12.13
C SER A 43 15.14 7.18 11.97
N GLY A 44 14.76 7.53 10.73
CA GLY A 44 13.51 8.20 10.42
C GLY A 44 12.34 7.23 10.24
N VAL A 45 11.13 7.77 10.29
CA VAL A 45 9.91 7.01 9.96
C VAL A 45 9.64 7.11 8.46
N THR A 46 9.59 5.98 7.78
CA THR A 46 9.17 5.92 6.37
C THR A 46 7.65 5.89 6.29
N THR A 47 7.05 6.91 5.70
CA THR A 47 5.60 6.94 5.45
C THR A 47 5.30 6.30 4.09
N MET A 48 4.38 5.33 4.07
CA MET A 48 3.91 4.66 2.85
C MET A 48 2.42 4.89 2.65
N HIS A 49 2.00 4.95 1.39
CA HIS A 49 0.59 5.03 1.02
C HIS A 49 0.07 3.64 0.66
N ILE A 50 -1.15 3.32 1.08
CA ILE A 50 -1.84 2.07 0.72
C ILE A 50 -3.03 2.43 -0.16
N VAL A 51 -3.08 1.83 -1.35
CA VAL A 51 -4.25 1.90 -2.23
C VAL A 51 -5.05 0.62 -2.08
N VAL A 52 -6.32 0.76 -1.71
CA VAL A 52 -7.30 -0.32 -1.67
C VAL A 52 -8.05 -0.34 -3.00
N SER A 53 -7.80 -1.35 -3.82
CA SER A 53 -8.52 -1.56 -5.08
C SER A 53 -9.79 -2.34 -4.81
N GLN A 54 -10.95 -1.86 -5.25
CA GLN A 54 -12.17 -2.66 -5.15
C GLN A 54 -12.08 -3.87 -6.12
N PRO A 55 -12.60 -5.05 -5.73
CA PRO A 55 -12.77 -6.13 -6.70
C PRO A 55 -13.65 -5.63 -7.85
N PRO A 56 -13.42 -6.09 -9.10
CA PRO A 56 -14.32 -5.78 -10.19
C PRO A 56 -15.72 -6.24 -9.78
N GLN A 57 -16.68 -5.30 -9.78
CA GLN A 57 -18.09 -5.63 -9.62
C GLN A 57 -18.45 -6.51 -10.83
N GLU A 58 -18.79 -7.78 -10.60
CA GLU A 58 -19.37 -8.61 -11.67
C GLU A 58 -20.64 -7.91 -12.13
N LYS A 59 -20.60 -7.32 -13.33
CA LYS A 59 -21.80 -6.88 -14.01
C LYS A 59 -22.52 -8.15 -14.47
N GLY A 60 -23.62 -8.48 -13.77
CA GLY A 60 -24.57 -9.49 -14.22
C GLY A 60 -25.23 -9.14 -15.54
#